data_AF-A0A7K4FAQ6-F1
#
_entry.id   AF-A0A7K4FAQ6-F1
#
_cell.length_a   1.000
_cell.length_b   1.000
_cell.length_c   1.000
_cell.angle_alpha   90.00
_cell.angle_beta   90.00
_cell.angle_gamma   90.00
#
_symmetry.space_group_name_H-M   'P 1'
#
loop_
_entity.id
_entity.type
_entity.pdbx_description
1 polymer ?
#
loop_
_entity_poly.entity_id
_entity_poly.type
_entity_poly.pdbx_seq_one_letter_code
_entity_poly.pdbx_strand_id
1 'polypeptide(L)'
;KLVRGRSIQGLVAACLYASCRNTETPRTLDDIAKGINIRRKDVARCYRLIFRELELKMPVVDPVKGVSRIASIAELSEKSKRKAIEILNQAKTLGIVAGKDPMGIAAAALYLACISTGEIKSQKDISIASGVTEVTIRNRCAGLRKMLND
;
A
#
# COMPACT_ATOMS: atom_id res chain seq x y z
N LYS A 1 -19.80 19.22 -11.02
CA LYS A 1 -20.94 19.13 -10.06
C LYS A 1 -20.99 17.71 -9.48
N LEU A 2 -20.65 17.56 -8.20
CA LEU A 2 -20.39 16.26 -7.53
C LEU A 2 -21.59 15.29 -7.48
N VAL A 3 -22.82 15.81 -7.49
CA VAL A 3 -24.03 15.06 -7.09
C VAL A 3 -24.95 14.69 -8.27
N ARG A 4 -24.83 15.33 -9.43
CA ARG A 4 -25.77 15.10 -10.55
C ARG A 4 -25.51 13.75 -11.24
N GLY A 5 -26.55 12.92 -11.34
CA GLY A 5 -26.49 11.61 -12.02
C GLY A 5 -25.80 10.51 -11.20
N ARG A 6 -25.77 10.64 -9.87
CA ARG A 6 -25.12 9.70 -8.95
C ARG A 6 -26.06 9.31 -7.81
N SER A 7 -25.88 8.10 -7.29
CA SER A 7 -26.63 7.66 -6.11
C SER A 7 -26.20 8.46 -4.88
N ILE A 8 -27.16 9.08 -4.21
CA ILE A 8 -26.95 9.79 -2.93
C ILE A 8 -26.33 8.85 -1.90
N GLN A 9 -26.82 7.61 -1.81
CA GLN A 9 -26.27 6.59 -0.90
C GLN A 9 -24.80 6.28 -1.20
N GLY A 10 -24.41 6.23 -2.48
CA GLY A 10 -23.01 6.02 -2.88
C GLY A 10 -22.10 7.16 -2.43
N LEU A 11 -22.59 8.41 -2.51
CA LEU A 11 -21.86 9.59 -2.05
C LEU A 11 -21.71 9.61 -0.52
N VAL A 12 -22.80 9.32 0.21
CA VAL A 12 -22.80 9.21 1.69
C VAL A 12 -21.82 8.14 2.15
N ALA A 13 -21.86 6.96 1.54
CA ALA A 13 -20.92 5.87 1.85
C ALA A 13 -19.46 6.25 1.62
N ALA A 14 -19.19 6.97 0.52
CA ALA A 14 -17.85 7.45 0.21
C ALA A 14 -17.35 8.52 1.19
N CYS A 15 -18.21 9.46 1.60
CA CYS A 15 -17.88 10.43 2.65
C CYS A 15 -17.58 9.73 3.98
N LEU A 16 -18.43 8.79 4.40
CA LEU A 16 -18.24 8.03 5.62
C LEU A 16 -16.92 7.26 5.60
N TYR A 17 -16.62 6.56 4.51
CA TYR A 17 -15.36 5.86 4.32
C TYR A 17 -14.16 6.82 4.39
N ALA A 18 -14.24 7.99 3.76
CA ALA A 18 -13.20 9.01 3.80
C ALA A 18 -12.97 9.53 5.24
N SER A 19 -14.04 9.80 5.98
CA SER A 19 -13.96 10.26 7.38
C SER A 19 -13.28 9.22 8.26
N CYS A 20 -13.69 7.94 8.19
CA CYS A 20 -13.06 6.86 8.96
C CYS A 20 -11.57 6.70 8.65
N ARG A 21 -11.16 6.96 7.40
CA ARG A 21 -9.75 6.95 7.00
C ARG A 21 -8.98 8.14 7.55
N ASN A 22 -9.59 9.31 7.64
CA ASN A 22 -8.96 10.52 8.20
C ASN A 22 -8.83 10.47 9.72
N THR A 23 -9.77 9.84 10.43
CA THR A 23 -9.75 9.72 11.89
C THR A 23 -8.95 8.53 12.41
N GLU A 24 -8.11 7.91 11.56
CA GLU A 24 -7.31 6.71 11.89
C GLU A 24 -8.14 5.53 12.45
N THR A 25 -9.44 5.48 12.13
CA THR A 25 -10.35 4.37 12.47
C THR A 25 -10.84 3.66 11.21
N PRO A 26 -9.94 3.19 10.33
CA PRO A 26 -10.30 2.73 9.00
C PRO A 26 -11.28 1.55 9.06
N ARG A 27 -12.40 1.69 8.35
CA ARG A 27 -13.29 0.58 8.01
C ARG A 27 -12.94 0.07 6.62
N THR A 28 -13.27 -1.18 6.33
CA THR A 28 -13.10 -1.70 4.96
C THR A 28 -14.22 -1.18 4.06
N LEU A 29 -13.99 -1.18 2.75
CA LEU A 29 -15.05 -0.85 1.79
C LEU A 29 -16.24 -1.81 1.91
N ASP A 30 -16.00 -3.05 2.30
CA ASP A 30 -17.02 -4.07 2.48
C ASP A 30 -17.87 -3.82 3.73
N ASP A 31 -17.28 -3.33 4.83
CA ASP A 31 -18.03 -2.95 6.03
C ASP A 31 -19.02 -1.82 5.73
N ILE A 32 -18.55 -0.79 5.02
CA ILE A 32 -19.39 0.36 4.64
C ILE A 32 -20.46 -0.06 3.63
N ALA A 33 -20.10 -0.88 2.64
CA ALA A 33 -21.02 -1.40 1.64
C ALA A 33 -22.17 -2.21 2.27
N LYS A 34 -21.84 -3.10 3.22
CA LYS A 34 -22.83 -3.88 3.97
C LYS A 34 -23.72 -3.00 4.84
N GLY A 35 -23.15 -2.04 5.58
CA GLY A 35 -23.92 -1.16 6.48
C GLY A 35 -24.91 -0.23 5.77
N ILE A 36 -24.61 0.15 4.52
CA ILE A 36 -25.47 1.06 3.72
C ILE A 36 -26.29 0.28 2.65
N ASN A 37 -26.10 -1.04 2.57
CA ASN A 37 -26.73 -1.92 1.59
C ASN A 37 -26.51 -1.49 0.12
N ILE A 38 -25.25 -1.22 -0.24
CA ILE A 38 -24.85 -0.91 -1.61
C ILE A 38 -23.68 -1.77 -2.05
N ARG A 39 -23.41 -1.85 -3.35
CA ARG A 39 -22.32 -2.68 -3.84
C ARG A 39 -20.98 -2.02 -3.51
N ARG A 40 -20.01 -2.80 -3.05
CA ARG A 40 -18.61 -2.40 -2.80
C ARG A 40 -18.02 -1.54 -3.94
N LYS A 41 -18.30 -1.91 -5.19
CA LYS A 41 -17.83 -1.19 -6.39
C LYS A 41 -18.36 0.25 -6.47
N ASP A 42 -19.55 0.50 -5.95
CA ASP A 42 -20.19 1.82 -5.99
C ASP A 42 -19.62 2.74 -4.91
N VAL A 43 -19.33 2.21 -3.70
CA VAL A 43 -18.56 2.90 -2.65
C VAL A 43 -17.19 3.32 -3.20
N ALA A 44 -16.45 2.38 -3.78
CA ALA A 44 -15.12 2.63 -4.32
C ALA A 44 -15.13 3.66 -5.46
N ARG A 45 -16.15 3.62 -6.33
CA ARG A 45 -16.31 4.59 -7.44
C ARG A 45 -16.57 6.01 -6.90
N CYS A 46 -17.51 6.15 -5.96
CA CYS A 46 -17.85 7.45 -5.38
C CYS A 46 -16.69 8.00 -4.54
N TYR A 47 -15.98 7.14 -3.81
CA TYR A 47 -14.81 7.55 -3.04
C TYR A 47 -13.69 8.10 -3.91
N ARG A 48 -13.36 7.45 -5.04
CA ARG A 48 -12.38 8.00 -6.00
C ARG A 48 -12.78 9.36 -6.56
N LEU A 49 -14.08 9.59 -6.75
CA LEU A 49 -14.60 10.87 -7.23
C LEU A 49 -14.41 11.95 -6.16
N ILE A 50 -14.89 11.71 -4.94
CA ILE A 50 -14.76 12.66 -3.82
C ILE A 50 -13.29 12.98 -3.56
N PHE A 51 -12.43 11.96 -3.57
CA PHE A 51 -10.99 12.11 -3.39
C PHE A 51 -10.38 13.08 -4.42
N ARG A 52 -10.79 12.98 -5.69
CA ARG A 52 -10.29 13.85 -6.77
C ARG A 52 -10.83 15.27 -6.67
N GLU A 53 -12.12 15.41 -6.39
CA GLU A 53 -12.82 16.70 -6.47
C GLU A 53 -12.64 17.55 -5.22
N LEU A 54 -12.40 16.93 -4.06
CA LEU A 54 -12.13 17.62 -2.79
C LEU A 54 -10.63 17.67 -2.46
N GLU A 55 -9.77 17.27 -3.40
CA GLU A 55 -8.30 17.25 -3.24
C GLU A 55 -7.84 16.62 -1.92
N LEU A 56 -8.54 15.56 -1.47
CA LEU A 56 -8.27 14.96 -0.18
C LEU A 56 -6.84 14.38 -0.18
N LYS A 57 -6.05 14.74 0.83
CA LYS A 57 -4.76 14.11 1.06
C LYS A 57 -4.98 12.85 1.89
N MET A 58 -4.96 11.69 1.23
CA MET A 58 -4.94 10.43 1.96
C MET A 58 -3.61 10.31 2.71
N PRO A 59 -3.59 9.93 4.00
CA PRO A 59 -2.34 9.56 4.65
C PRO A 59 -1.73 8.38 3.89
N VAL A 60 -0.73 8.67 3.07
CA VAL A 60 0.09 7.64 2.45
C VAL A 60 0.97 7.10 3.56
N VAL A 61 0.74 5.85 3.93
CA VAL A 61 1.63 5.16 4.88
C VAL A 61 3.03 5.19 4.28
N ASP A 62 3.97 5.82 4.99
CA ASP A 62 5.35 5.87 4.53
C ASP A 62 5.89 4.44 4.39
N PRO A 63 6.33 4.00 3.20
CA PRO A 63 6.92 2.68 3.00
C PRO A 63 8.03 2.38 4.01
N VAL A 64 8.77 3.39 4.48
CA VAL A 64 9.85 3.23 5.47
C VAL A 64 9.32 2.74 6.82
N LYS A 65 8.14 3.22 7.27
CA LYS A 65 7.47 2.67 8.46
C LYS A 65 7.09 1.21 8.26
N GLY A 66 6.68 0.85 7.04
CA GLY A 66 6.42 -0.52 6.63
C GLY A 66 7.66 -1.41 6.75
N VAL A 67 8.83 -0.92 6.32
CA VAL A 67 10.10 -1.67 6.39
C VAL A 67 10.44 -2.08 7.82
N SER A 68 10.45 -1.13 8.76
CA SER A 68 10.83 -1.43 10.15
C SER A 68 9.92 -2.49 10.78
N ARG A 69 8.61 -2.40 10.53
CA ARG A 69 7.64 -3.38 11.05
C ARG A 69 7.84 -4.76 10.43
N ILE A 70 7.92 -4.84 9.11
CA ILE A 70 8.07 -6.12 8.39
C ILE A 70 9.40 -6.78 8.76
N ALA A 71 10.49 -6.01 8.80
CA ALA A 71 11.81 -6.52 9.16
C ALA A 71 11.84 -7.12 10.56
N SER A 72 11.17 -6.47 11.53
CA SER A 72 11.08 -7.00 12.89
C SER A 72 10.29 -8.32 12.94
N ILE A 73 9.17 -8.42 12.22
CA ILE A 73 8.33 -9.63 12.22
C ILE A 73 9.00 -10.77 11.44
N ALA A 74 9.70 -10.46 10.35
CA ALA A 74 10.43 -11.43 9.55
C ALA A 74 11.82 -11.75 10.13
N GLU A 75 12.17 -11.21 11.30
CA GLU A 75 13.45 -11.41 11.99
C GLU A 75 14.65 -11.14 11.07
N LEU A 76 14.63 -9.98 10.41
CA LEU A 76 15.69 -9.57 9.49
C LEU A 76 16.78 -8.81 10.21
N SER A 77 18.02 -8.99 9.74
CA SER A 77 19.16 -8.22 10.23
C SER A 77 19.01 -6.70 9.97
N GLU A 78 19.61 -5.89 10.83
CA GLU A 78 19.70 -4.43 10.62
C GLU A 78 20.44 -4.08 9.33
N LYS A 79 21.35 -4.94 8.86
CA LYS A 79 22.04 -4.80 7.57
C LYS A 79 21.03 -4.84 6.41
N SER A 80 20.14 -5.84 6.39
CA SER A 80 19.09 -5.96 5.36
C SER A 80 18.06 -4.85 5.46
N LYS A 81 17.70 -4.43 6.68
CA LYS A 81 16.79 -3.31 6.90
C LYS A 81 17.34 -1.99 6.34
N ARG A 82 18.59 -1.65 6.64
CA ARG A 82 19.26 -0.45 6.06
C ARG A 82 19.31 -0.53 4.54
N LYS A 83 19.69 -1.69 3.99
CA LYS A 83 19.75 -1.88 2.55
C LYS A 83 18.38 -1.71 1.88
N ALA A 84 17.31 -2.18 2.50
CA ALA A 84 15.96 -1.98 1.98
C ALA A 84 15.53 -0.50 1.97
N ILE A 85 15.93 0.27 2.99
CA ILE A 85 15.69 1.72 3.03
C ILE A 85 16.43 2.42 1.89
N GLU A 86 17.69 2.04 1.61
CA GLU A 86 18.43 2.55 0.45
C GLU A 86 17.71 2.28 -0.86
N ILE A 87 17.29 1.03 -1.11
CA ILE A 87 16.55 0.62 -2.31
C ILE A 87 15.26 1.44 -2.44
N LEU A 88 14.52 1.65 -1.35
CA LEU A 88 13.30 2.44 -1.36
C LEU A 88 13.54 3.92 -1.67
N ASN A 89 14.61 4.50 -1.13
CA ASN A 89 14.94 5.90 -1.38
C ASN A 89 15.34 6.12 -2.84
N GLN A 90 16.13 5.20 -3.42
CA GLN A 90 16.43 5.23 -4.86
C GLN A 90 15.17 5.03 -5.72
N ALA A 91 14.28 4.13 -5.34
CA ALA A 91 13.03 3.91 -6.06
C ALA A 91 12.07 5.12 -5.95
N LYS A 92 12.13 5.87 -4.84
CA LYS A 92 11.41 7.14 -4.64
C LYS A 92 11.94 8.23 -5.57
N THR A 93 13.26 8.42 -5.67
CA THR A 93 13.84 9.45 -6.54
C THR A 93 13.59 9.19 -8.03
N LEU A 94 13.53 7.92 -8.44
CA LEU A 94 13.23 7.53 -9.82
C LEU A 94 11.73 7.47 -10.15
N GLY A 95 10.84 7.80 -9.20
CA GLY A 95 9.39 7.79 -9.42
C GLY A 95 8.76 6.41 -9.61
N ILE A 96 9.52 5.32 -9.44
CA ILE A 96 9.05 3.93 -9.65
C ILE A 96 7.97 3.54 -8.64
N VAL A 97 7.97 4.16 -7.46
CA VAL A 97 7.04 3.86 -6.36
C VAL A 97 5.67 4.52 -6.51
N ALA A 98 5.52 5.50 -7.40
CA ALA A 98 4.29 6.28 -7.54
C ALA A 98 3.10 5.38 -7.95
N GLY A 99 1.95 5.58 -7.27
CA GLY A 99 0.71 4.85 -7.56
C GLY A 99 0.70 3.37 -7.17
N LYS A 100 1.75 2.88 -6.52
CA LYS A 100 1.86 1.48 -6.05
C LYS A 100 1.59 1.40 -4.55
N ASP A 101 1.11 0.23 -4.11
CA ASP A 101 0.83 -0.02 -2.70
C ASP A 101 2.12 0.08 -1.85
N PRO A 102 2.17 0.96 -0.83
CA PRO A 102 3.36 1.18 -0.01
C PRO A 102 3.88 -0.06 0.69
N MET A 103 2.97 -0.91 1.18
CA MET A 103 3.31 -2.14 1.90
C MET A 103 3.94 -3.18 0.96
N GLY A 104 3.39 -3.33 -0.24
CA GLY A 104 3.95 -4.22 -1.27
C GLY A 104 5.33 -3.77 -1.75
N ILE A 105 5.59 -2.46 -1.84
CA ILE A 105 6.93 -1.96 -2.19
C ILE A 105 7.91 -2.18 -1.04
N ALA A 106 7.52 -1.89 0.20
CA ALA A 106 8.36 -2.13 1.37
C ALA A 106 8.74 -3.62 1.50
N ALA A 107 7.78 -4.52 1.31
CA ALA A 107 8.00 -5.97 1.29
C ALA A 107 8.97 -6.41 0.19
N ALA A 108 8.81 -5.88 -1.03
CA ALA A 108 9.69 -6.19 -2.15
C ALA A 108 11.11 -5.66 -1.95
N ALA A 109 11.25 -4.44 -1.43
CA ALA A 109 12.56 -3.86 -1.12
C ALA A 109 13.29 -4.67 -0.04
N LEU A 110 12.58 -5.15 0.98
CA LEU A 110 13.15 -6.05 2.00
C LEU A 110 13.59 -7.38 1.42
N TYR A 111 12.77 -7.99 0.55
CA TYR A 111 13.15 -9.24 -0.10
C TYR A 111 14.39 -9.08 -0.99
N LEU A 112 14.47 -8.00 -1.77
CA LEU A 112 15.66 -7.70 -2.58
C LEU A 112 16.88 -7.38 -1.70
N ALA A 113 16.69 -6.70 -0.59
CA ALA A 113 17.76 -6.45 0.37
C ALA A 113 18.30 -7.76 0.96
N CYS A 114 17.43 -8.71 1.33
CA CYS A 114 17.85 -10.04 1.83
C CYS A 114 18.72 -10.76 0.80
N ILE A 115 18.32 -10.74 -0.48
CA ILE A 115 19.12 -11.31 -1.58
C ILE A 115 20.49 -10.61 -1.67
N SER A 116 20.52 -9.27 -1.59
CA SER A 116 21.75 -8.49 -1.71
C SER A 116 22.69 -8.67 -0.51
N THR A 117 22.17 -8.96 0.69
CA THR A 117 22.96 -9.13 1.91
C THR A 117 23.34 -10.57 2.20
N GLY A 118 22.79 -11.54 1.44
CA GLY A 118 22.98 -12.97 1.64
C GLY A 118 22.08 -13.58 2.72
N GLU A 119 21.03 -12.87 3.15
CA GLU A 119 20.10 -13.33 4.18
C GLU A 119 19.01 -14.24 3.56
N ILE A 120 18.87 -15.45 4.09
CA ILE A 120 17.98 -16.48 3.54
C ILE A 120 16.56 -16.29 4.07
N LYS A 121 15.70 -15.63 3.28
CA LYS A 121 14.27 -15.46 3.57
C LYS A 121 13.46 -15.71 2.32
N SER A 122 12.38 -16.48 2.45
CA SER A 122 11.48 -16.77 1.33
C SER A 122 10.50 -15.61 1.10
N GLN A 123 9.91 -15.54 -0.11
CA GLN A 123 8.82 -14.58 -0.37
C GLN A 123 7.61 -14.85 0.51
N LYS A 124 7.40 -16.11 0.93
CA LYS A 124 6.34 -16.52 1.85
C LYS A 124 6.55 -15.92 3.25
N ASP A 125 7.77 -15.94 3.77
CA ASP A 125 8.08 -15.36 5.09
C ASP A 125 7.80 -13.84 5.09
N ILE A 126 8.23 -13.15 4.04
CA ILE A 126 7.96 -11.72 3.86
C ILE A 126 6.46 -11.46 3.62
N SER A 127 5.76 -12.35 2.91
CA SER A 127 4.31 -12.28 2.71
C SER A 127 3.56 -12.34 4.03
N ILE A 128 3.92 -13.28 4.90
CA ILE A 128 3.32 -13.44 6.24
C ILE A 128 3.57 -12.19 7.09
N ALA A 129 4.80 -11.67 7.11
CA ALA A 129 5.15 -10.49 7.90
C ALA A 129 4.48 -9.18 7.42
N SER A 130 4.30 -9.05 6.10
CA SER A 130 3.74 -7.84 5.47
C SER A 130 2.21 -7.86 5.35
N GLY A 131 1.59 -9.04 5.32
CA GLY A 131 0.17 -9.20 4.98
C GLY A 131 -0.12 -9.01 3.49
N VAL A 132 0.91 -9.00 2.65
CA VAL A 132 0.83 -8.83 1.19
C VAL A 132 1.06 -10.17 0.52
N THR A 133 0.30 -10.49 -0.54
CA THR A 133 0.45 -11.78 -1.24
C THR A 133 1.82 -11.94 -1.92
N GLU A 134 2.33 -13.17 -1.95
CA GLU A 134 3.60 -13.51 -2.63
C GLU A 134 3.64 -13.02 -4.09
N VAL A 135 2.53 -13.14 -4.82
CA VAL A 135 2.44 -12.66 -6.22
C VAL A 135 2.64 -11.15 -6.31
N THR A 136 2.12 -10.39 -5.34
CA THR A 136 2.33 -8.95 -5.28
C THR A 136 3.80 -8.63 -5.01
N ILE A 137 4.45 -9.32 -4.06
CA ILE A 137 5.87 -9.17 -3.76
C ILE A 137 6.70 -9.44 -5.03
N ARG A 138 6.46 -10.56 -5.71
CA ARG A 138 7.14 -10.93 -6.96
C ARG A 138 7.03 -9.85 -8.04
N ASN A 139 5.81 -9.35 -8.27
CA ASN A 139 5.56 -8.30 -9.28
C ASN A 139 6.27 -6.99 -8.93
N ARG A 140 6.34 -6.63 -7.65
CA ARG A 140 7.06 -5.43 -7.20
C ARG A 140 8.57 -5.60 -7.28
N CYS A 141 9.10 -6.78 -6.94
CA CYS A 141 10.51 -7.11 -7.08
C CYS A 141 10.97 -6.99 -8.54
N ALA A 142 10.18 -7.46 -9.51
CA ALA A 142 10.51 -7.33 -10.93
C ALA A 142 10.65 -5.85 -11.35
N GLY A 143 9.80 -4.98 -10.84
CA GLY A 143 9.89 -3.54 -11.09
C GLY A 143 11.10 -2.88 -10.43
N LEU A 144 11.43 -3.26 -9.19
CA LEU A 144 12.59 -2.73 -8.47
C LEU A 144 13.93 -3.30 -8.97
N ARG A 145 13.95 -4.53 -9.50
CA ARG A 145 15.19 -5.15 -10.02
C ARG A 145 15.70 -4.44 -11.26
N LYS A 146 14.82 -3.93 -12.11
CA LYS A 146 15.21 -3.13 -13.29
C LYS A 146 16.09 -1.93 -12.89
N MET A 147 15.75 -1.28 -11.77
CA MET A 147 16.53 -0.17 -11.21
C MET A 147 17.93 -0.57 -10.72
N LEU A 148 18.09 -1.81 -10.23
CA LEU A 148 19.35 -2.25 -9.62
C LEU A 148 20.37 -2.77 -10.65
N ASN A 149 19.94 -3.00 -11.88
CA ASN A 149 20.76 -3.52 -12.97
C ASN A 149 21.14 -2.44 -14.02
N ASP A 150 20.65 -1.21 -13.84
CA ASP A 150 21.05 -0.02 -14.59
C ASP A 150 22.07 0.78 -13.76
#